data_AF-D5WXJ7-F1
#
_entry.id   AF-D5WXJ7-F1
#
_cell.length_a   1.000
_cell.length_b   1.000
_cell.length_c   1.000
_cell.angle_alpha   90.00
_cell.angle_beta   90.00
_cell.angle_gamma   90.00
#
_symmetry.space_group_name_H-M   'P 1'
#
loop_
_entity.id
_entity.type
_entity.pdbx_description
1 polymer ?
#
loop_
_entity_poly.entity_id
_entity_poly.type
_entity_poly.pdbx_seq_one_letter_code
_entity_poly.pdbx_strand_id
1 'polypeptide(L)'
;MPLVWWIGGTILALLLIAVLAIGGFVAWRWWRGYMSSYKFKFHEPNVPLKKKEINHNFKFMIGLEVEQVKMFHYQAFKLHRAGSSDYLVAVLDAAARIEHVHVRRLRSLYHHLYRRSAPNRLGHVAGWVTIAMSMVLPERWMAKWDAWTEQLAIAHYERVVRQTTEPAVRKMFLEHAADERSHRQLFKKWELHAR
;
A
#
# COMPACT_ATOMS: atom_id res chain seq x y z
N MET A 1 -39.29 -28.26 16.46
CA MET A 1 -37.86 -27.98 16.72
C MET A 1 -37.10 -27.19 15.64
N PRO A 2 -37.57 -26.88 14.41
CA PRO A 2 -36.76 -26.11 13.45
C PRO A 2 -36.70 -24.60 13.72
N LEU A 3 -37.73 -24.01 14.34
CA LEU A 3 -37.84 -22.55 14.52
C LEU A 3 -36.74 -21.94 15.42
N VAL A 4 -36.31 -22.65 16.46
CA VAL A 4 -35.27 -22.19 17.41
C VAL A 4 -33.90 -22.11 16.75
N TRP A 5 -33.58 -23.04 15.85
CA TRP A 5 -32.32 -23.04 15.09
C TRP A 5 -32.25 -21.92 14.06
N TRP A 6 -33.38 -21.58 13.43
CA TRP A 6 -33.47 -20.44 12.51
C TRP A 6 -33.28 -19.10 13.22
N ILE A 7 -33.90 -18.92 14.39
CA ILE A 7 -33.76 -17.70 15.18
C ILE A 7 -32.31 -17.57 15.69
N GLY A 8 -31.73 -18.65 16.24
CA GLY A 8 -30.35 -18.66 16.71
C GLY A 8 -29.33 -18.37 15.59
N GLY A 9 -29.50 -18.98 14.41
CA GLY A 9 -28.63 -18.74 13.26
C GLY A 9 -28.75 -17.31 12.70
N THR A 10 -29.96 -16.75 12.66
CA THR A 10 -30.21 -15.39 12.17
C THR A 10 -29.62 -14.34 13.11
N ILE A 11 -29.77 -14.52 14.43
CA ILE A 11 -29.17 -13.64 15.44
C ILE A 11 -27.64 -13.69 15.34
N LEU A 12 -27.04 -14.88 15.20
CA LEU A 12 -25.60 -15.02 15.06
C LEU A 12 -25.06 -14.34 13.79
N ALA A 13 -25.77 -14.47 12.66
CA ALA A 13 -25.41 -13.82 11.41
C ALA A 13 -25.50 -12.29 11.51
N LEU A 14 -26.55 -11.76 12.13
CA LEU A 14 -26.72 -10.32 12.35
C LEU A 14 -25.64 -9.75 13.28
N LEU A 15 -25.25 -10.49 14.33
CA LEU A 15 -24.13 -10.10 15.20
C LEU A 15 -22.81 -10.09 14.44
N LEU A 16 -22.57 -11.06 13.56
CA LEU A 16 -21.35 -11.09 12.73
C LEU A 16 -21.30 -9.89 11.77
N ILE A 17 -22.42 -9.56 11.12
CA ILE A 17 -22.55 -8.39 10.25
C ILE A 17 -22.34 -7.10 11.04
N ALA A 18 -22.91 -7.01 12.25
CA ALA A 18 -22.72 -5.85 13.12
C ALA A 18 -21.25 -5.69 13.54
N VAL A 19 -20.57 -6.77 13.92
CA VAL A 19 -19.13 -6.74 14.27
C VAL A 19 -18.28 -6.34 13.07
N LEU A 20 -18.58 -6.84 11.87
CA LEU A 20 -17.86 -6.46 10.64
C LEU A 20 -18.16 -5.01 10.23
N ALA A 21 -19.40 -4.54 10.40
CA ALA A 21 -19.78 -3.16 10.10
C ALA A 21 -19.16 -2.16 11.09
N ILE A 22 -19.18 -2.48 12.40
CA ILE A 22 -18.54 -1.69 13.45
C ILE A 22 -17.03 -1.75 13.28
N GLY A 23 -16.45 -2.93 13.04
CA GLY A 23 -15.02 -3.11 12.78
C GLY A 23 -14.58 -2.34 11.53
N GLY A 24 -15.36 -2.40 10.46
CA GLY A 24 -15.15 -1.60 9.24
C GLY A 24 -15.30 -0.11 9.48
N PHE A 25 -16.27 0.34 10.28
CA PHE A 25 -16.47 1.75 10.64
C PHE A 25 -15.36 2.28 11.57
N VAL A 26 -14.91 1.48 12.54
CA VAL A 26 -13.81 1.80 13.43
C VAL A 26 -12.50 1.79 12.65
N ALA A 27 -12.27 0.81 11.78
CA ALA A 27 -11.13 0.79 10.87
C ALA A 27 -11.18 2.00 9.93
N TRP A 28 -12.35 2.37 9.39
CA TRP A 28 -12.53 3.56 8.55
C TRP A 28 -12.35 4.87 9.33
N ARG A 29 -12.83 4.97 10.57
CA ARG A 29 -12.64 6.16 11.43
C ARG A 29 -11.23 6.26 11.96
N TRP A 30 -10.61 5.14 12.33
CA TRP A 30 -9.21 5.06 12.69
C TRP A 30 -8.35 5.33 11.48
N TRP A 31 -8.73 4.89 10.28
CA TRP A 31 -8.07 5.22 9.02
C TRP A 31 -8.25 6.68 8.65
N ARG A 32 -9.46 7.26 8.70
CA ARG A 32 -9.69 8.70 8.52
C ARG A 32 -9.01 9.52 9.59
N GLY A 33 -8.96 9.03 10.82
CA GLY A 33 -8.27 9.60 11.96
C GLY A 33 -6.78 9.58 11.72
N TYR A 34 -6.19 8.43 11.40
CA TYR A 34 -4.81 8.22 10.98
C TYR A 34 -4.47 9.10 9.79
N MET A 35 -5.30 9.16 8.74
CA MET A 35 -5.19 10.04 7.57
C MET A 35 -5.36 11.52 7.92
N SER A 36 -6.15 11.85 8.95
CA SER A 36 -6.32 13.20 9.50
C SER A 36 -5.20 13.58 10.47
N SER A 37 -4.54 12.62 11.10
CA SER A 37 -3.29 12.75 11.85
C SER A 37 -2.10 12.68 10.90
N TYR A 38 -2.31 12.16 9.68
CA TYR A 38 -1.53 12.25 8.44
C TYR A 38 -1.94 13.46 7.56
N LYS A 39 -2.91 14.28 8.02
CA LYS A 39 -2.60 15.71 8.15
C LYS A 39 -1.60 15.81 9.31
N PHE A 40 -0.52 15.03 9.27
CA PHE A 40 0.84 15.50 9.26
C PHE A 40 0.83 16.94 9.72
N LYS A 41 1.53 17.17 10.81
CA LYS A 41 2.43 18.31 10.84
C LYS A 41 3.26 18.28 9.54
N PHE A 42 2.66 18.66 8.41
CA PHE A 42 3.27 19.24 7.24
C PHE A 42 3.64 20.66 7.65
N HIS A 43 4.31 20.79 8.80
CA HIS A 43 4.91 22.04 9.20
C HIS A 43 6.03 22.24 8.20
N GLU A 44 5.68 23.06 7.21
CA GLU A 44 6.52 23.71 6.22
C GLU A 44 7.01 22.78 5.08
N PRO A 45 6.40 22.86 3.87
CA PRO A 45 6.82 22.09 2.70
C PRO A 45 8.27 22.35 2.25
N ASN A 46 8.96 23.29 2.90
CA ASN A 46 10.29 23.78 2.55
C ASN A 46 11.35 23.56 3.64
N VAL A 47 11.02 22.87 4.75
CA VAL A 47 12.03 22.54 5.77
C VAL A 47 12.83 21.32 5.34
N PRO A 48 14.16 21.40 5.28
CA PRO A 48 15.01 20.24 4.97
C PRO A 48 14.85 19.11 5.98
N LEU A 49 14.76 17.87 5.51
CA LEU A 49 14.71 16.69 6.36
C LEU A 49 16.05 16.48 7.07
N LYS A 50 16.00 16.32 8.39
CA LYS A 50 17.15 15.87 9.19
C LYS A 50 17.49 14.42 8.83
N LYS A 51 18.76 14.04 9.04
CA LYS A 51 19.24 12.66 8.79
C LYS A 51 18.40 11.56 9.46
N LYS A 52 17.86 11.82 10.66
CA LYS A 52 16.96 10.89 11.38
C LYS A 52 15.61 10.73 10.68
N GLU A 53 15.10 11.80 10.07
CA GLU A 53 13.83 11.78 9.34
C GLU A 53 14.00 11.08 8.00
N ILE A 54 15.09 11.34 7.26
CA ILE A 54 15.45 10.58 6.05
C ILE A 54 15.50 9.07 6.38
N ASN A 55 16.17 8.69 7.46
CA ASN A 55 16.26 7.31 7.92
C ASN A 55 14.87 6.69 8.18
N HIS A 56 13.97 7.44 8.83
CA HIS A 56 12.61 7.00 9.06
C HIS A 56 11.83 6.80 7.75
N ASN A 57 11.94 7.74 6.80
CA ASN A 57 11.31 7.65 5.48
C ASN A 57 11.79 6.41 4.71
N PHE A 58 13.09 6.13 4.70
CA PHE A 58 13.62 4.90 4.10
C PHE A 58 13.01 3.64 4.70
N LYS A 59 12.98 3.53 6.04
CA LYS A 59 12.44 2.35 6.72
C LYS A 59 10.94 2.18 6.47
N PHE A 60 10.22 3.29 6.36
CA PHE A 60 8.81 3.28 6.01
C PHE A 60 8.62 2.79 4.57
N MET A 61 9.27 3.42 3.58
CA MET A 61 9.13 3.04 2.17
C MET A 61 9.58 1.61 1.90
N ILE A 62 10.71 1.15 2.46
CA ILE A 62 11.14 -0.25 2.33
C ILE A 62 10.05 -1.21 2.85
N GLY A 63 9.40 -0.87 3.96
CA GLY A 63 8.32 -1.70 4.49
C GLY A 63 7.08 -1.67 3.58
N LEU A 64 6.68 -0.50 3.09
CA LEU A 64 5.53 -0.35 2.20
C LEU A 64 5.71 -1.17 0.92
N GLU A 65 6.85 -1.00 0.25
CA GLU A 65 7.24 -1.65 -1.00
C GLU A 65 7.30 -3.18 -0.86
N VAL A 66 7.86 -3.68 0.25
CA VAL A 66 7.87 -5.14 0.54
C VAL A 66 6.46 -5.70 0.64
N GLU A 67 5.53 -4.96 1.23
CA GLU A 67 4.14 -5.41 1.33
C GLU A 67 3.38 -5.24 0.01
N GLN A 68 3.69 -4.23 -0.82
CA GLN A 68 3.17 -4.12 -2.20
C GLN A 68 3.59 -5.32 -3.06
N VAL A 69 4.86 -5.76 -3.00
CA VAL A 69 5.32 -6.98 -3.68
C VAL A 69 4.45 -8.19 -3.31
N LYS A 70 4.21 -8.41 -2.02
CA LYS A 70 3.40 -9.53 -1.54
C LYS A 70 1.94 -9.38 -1.97
N MET A 71 1.41 -8.17 -1.90
CA MET A 71 0.04 -7.85 -2.29
C MET A 71 -0.19 -8.19 -3.76
N PHE A 72 0.65 -7.68 -4.67
CA PHE A 72 0.50 -7.90 -6.10
C PHE A 72 0.65 -9.36 -6.49
N HIS A 73 1.61 -10.10 -5.91
CA HIS A 73 1.71 -11.55 -6.14
C HIS A 73 0.47 -12.31 -5.63
N TYR A 74 -0.06 -11.95 -4.46
CA TYR A 74 -1.27 -12.57 -3.93
C TYR A 74 -2.48 -12.30 -4.84
N GLN A 75 -2.66 -11.05 -5.27
CA GLN A 75 -3.74 -10.65 -6.18
C GLN A 75 -3.62 -11.38 -7.53
N ALA A 76 -2.42 -11.44 -8.12
CA ALA A 76 -2.16 -12.16 -9.36
C ALA A 76 -2.53 -13.64 -9.24
N PHE A 77 -2.11 -14.30 -8.15
CA PHE A 77 -2.47 -15.69 -7.85
C PHE A 77 -3.99 -15.88 -7.70
N LYS A 78 -4.66 -14.98 -6.98
CA LYS A 78 -6.12 -15.02 -6.78
C LYS A 78 -6.86 -14.89 -8.12
N LEU A 79 -6.46 -13.93 -8.96
CA LEU A 79 -7.07 -13.71 -10.28
C LEU A 79 -6.84 -14.91 -11.21
N HIS A 80 -5.62 -15.44 -11.23
CA HIS A 80 -5.29 -16.64 -12.00
C HIS A 80 -6.18 -17.84 -11.59
N ARG A 81 -6.34 -18.10 -10.29
CA ARG A 81 -7.20 -19.19 -9.79
C ARG A 81 -8.68 -18.99 -10.06
N ALA A 82 -9.13 -17.74 -10.18
CA ALA A 82 -10.51 -17.40 -10.50
C ALA A 82 -10.80 -17.48 -12.02
N GLY A 83 -9.81 -17.82 -12.86
CA GLY A 83 -9.97 -17.81 -14.32
C GLY A 83 -10.14 -16.39 -14.87
N SER A 84 -9.55 -15.39 -14.20
CA SER A 84 -9.58 -14.00 -14.66
C SER A 84 -8.63 -13.80 -15.84
N SER A 85 -8.66 -12.60 -16.44
CA SER A 85 -7.83 -12.27 -17.61
C SER A 85 -6.32 -12.43 -17.35
N ASP A 86 -5.63 -13.21 -18.20
CA ASP A 86 -4.17 -13.38 -18.19
C ASP A 86 -3.42 -12.04 -18.27
N TYR A 87 -4.01 -11.05 -18.95
CA TYR A 87 -3.45 -9.70 -19.01
C TYR A 87 -3.35 -9.05 -17.62
N LEU A 88 -4.37 -9.21 -16.77
CA LEU A 88 -4.38 -8.61 -15.42
C LEU A 88 -3.37 -9.28 -14.51
N VAL A 89 -3.25 -10.60 -14.59
CA VAL A 89 -2.21 -11.36 -13.89
C VAL A 89 -0.83 -10.85 -14.30
N ALA A 90 -0.60 -10.67 -15.60
CA ALA A 90 0.66 -10.16 -16.12
C ALA A 90 0.98 -8.73 -15.67
N VAL A 91 -0.03 -7.85 -15.58
CA VAL A 91 0.12 -6.47 -15.07
C VAL A 91 0.55 -6.48 -13.60
N LEU A 92 -0.11 -7.28 -12.76
CA LEU A 92 0.22 -7.38 -11.33
C LEU A 92 1.61 -7.98 -11.10
N ASP A 93 1.97 -9.02 -11.84
CA ASP A 93 3.32 -9.60 -11.76
C ASP A 93 4.40 -8.62 -12.24
N ALA A 94 4.09 -7.78 -13.24
CA ALA A 94 5.00 -6.73 -13.67
C ALA A 94 5.19 -5.66 -12.59
N ALA A 95 4.11 -5.20 -11.95
CA ALA A 95 4.17 -4.28 -10.82
C ALA A 95 5.00 -4.87 -9.67
N ALA A 96 4.72 -6.12 -9.26
CA ALA A 96 5.47 -6.81 -8.20
C ALA A 96 6.99 -6.86 -8.47
N ARG A 97 7.40 -7.07 -9.73
CA ARG A 97 8.82 -7.05 -10.12
C ARG A 97 9.44 -5.65 -9.97
N ILE A 98 8.70 -4.60 -10.30
CA ILE A 98 9.16 -3.21 -10.15
C ILE A 98 9.30 -2.85 -8.66
N GLU A 99 8.31 -3.18 -7.83
CA GLU A 99 8.41 -2.95 -6.38
C GLU A 99 9.58 -3.72 -5.76
N HIS A 100 9.86 -4.93 -6.25
CA HIS A 100 11.04 -5.67 -5.82
C HIS A 100 12.36 -4.95 -6.22
N VAL A 101 12.39 -4.27 -7.37
CA VAL A 101 13.51 -3.38 -7.73
C VAL A 101 13.59 -2.19 -6.78
N HIS A 102 12.47 -1.55 -6.44
CA HIS A 102 12.42 -0.45 -5.46
C HIS A 102 13.00 -0.88 -4.11
N VAL A 103 12.56 -2.01 -3.56
CA VAL A 103 13.07 -2.56 -2.29
C VAL A 103 14.59 -2.73 -2.35
N ARG A 104 15.12 -3.31 -3.43
CA ARG A 104 16.58 -3.51 -3.59
C ARG A 104 17.33 -2.19 -3.64
N ARG A 105 16.85 -1.21 -4.41
CA ARG A 105 17.48 0.11 -4.54
C ARG A 105 17.45 0.88 -3.22
N LEU A 106 16.29 0.91 -2.55
CA LEU A 106 16.14 1.53 -1.23
C LEU A 106 17.08 0.91 -0.20
N ARG A 107 17.15 -0.44 -0.12
CA ARG A 107 18.05 -1.14 0.81
C ARG A 107 19.52 -0.86 0.51
N SER A 108 19.91 -0.84 -0.76
CA SER A 108 21.27 -0.55 -1.18
C SER A 108 21.70 0.86 -0.78
N LEU A 109 20.88 1.88 -1.11
CA LEU A 109 21.18 3.26 -0.74
C LEU A 109 21.12 3.46 0.78
N TYR A 110 20.19 2.80 1.48
CA TYR A 110 20.15 2.82 2.94
C TYR A 110 21.45 2.28 3.55
N HIS A 111 21.94 1.14 3.07
CA HIS A 111 23.19 0.56 3.54
C HIS A 111 24.37 1.50 3.27
N HIS A 112 24.41 2.14 2.10
CA HIS A 112 25.43 3.13 1.77
C HIS A 112 25.43 4.33 2.75
N LEU A 113 24.26 4.90 3.07
CA LEU A 113 24.12 6.09 3.91
C LEU A 113 24.31 5.83 5.41
N TYR A 114 23.92 4.64 5.89
CA TYR A 114 23.87 4.32 7.33
C TYR A 114 24.81 3.19 7.76
N ARG A 115 25.54 2.57 6.81
CA ARG A 115 26.48 1.46 7.04
C ARG A 115 25.88 0.29 7.82
N ARG A 116 24.58 0.03 7.61
CA ARG A 116 23.83 -1.05 8.27
C ARG A 116 22.65 -1.50 7.42
N SER A 117 22.15 -2.70 7.70
CA SER A 117 20.95 -3.23 7.04
C SER A 117 19.69 -2.46 7.43
N ALA A 118 18.80 -2.25 6.47
CA ALA A 118 17.51 -1.63 6.72
C ALA A 118 16.57 -2.59 7.47
N PRO A 119 15.93 -2.18 8.58
CA PRO A 119 14.91 -2.99 9.24
C PRO A 119 13.60 -2.99 8.44
N ASN A 120 12.94 -4.14 8.35
CA ASN A 120 11.69 -4.32 7.59
C ASN A 120 10.41 -3.87 8.34
N ARG A 121 10.52 -3.26 9.53
CA ARG A 121 9.40 -3.22 10.50
C ARG A 121 8.51 -1.97 10.44
N LEU A 122 8.99 -0.81 9.96
CA LEU A 122 8.25 0.46 10.13
C LEU A 122 7.15 0.71 9.09
N GLY A 123 7.27 0.21 7.86
CA GLY A 123 6.17 0.23 6.87
C GLY A 123 5.20 -0.95 6.98
N HIS A 124 5.48 -1.90 7.88
CA HIS A 124 4.76 -3.17 7.98
C HIS A 124 3.28 -2.97 8.31
N VAL A 125 2.90 -2.03 9.18
CA VAL A 125 1.48 -1.83 9.53
C VAL A 125 0.66 -1.31 8.35
N ALA A 126 1.16 -0.29 7.65
CA ALA A 126 0.47 0.27 6.47
C ALA A 126 0.36 -0.78 5.35
N GLY A 127 1.44 -1.53 5.13
CA GLY A 127 1.47 -2.61 4.16
C GLY A 127 0.60 -3.81 4.53
N TRP A 128 0.46 -4.16 5.81
CA TRP A 128 -0.43 -5.23 6.28
C TRP A 128 -1.90 -4.89 6.04
N VAL A 129 -2.31 -3.66 6.34
CA VAL A 129 -3.66 -3.19 6.01
C VAL A 129 -3.89 -3.29 4.51
N THR A 130 -2.89 -2.93 3.72
CA THR A 130 -2.92 -2.96 2.25
C THR A 130 -3.08 -4.38 1.69
N ILE A 131 -2.37 -5.36 2.23
CA ILE A 131 -2.55 -6.79 1.90
C ILE A 131 -3.91 -7.30 2.36
N ALA A 132 -4.29 -7.03 3.62
CA ALA A 132 -5.54 -7.52 4.19
C ALA A 132 -6.75 -7.04 3.39
N MET A 133 -6.76 -5.78 2.97
CA MET A 133 -7.79 -5.22 2.09
C MET A 133 -7.78 -5.93 0.71
N SER A 134 -6.61 -6.14 0.11
CA SER A 134 -6.49 -6.84 -1.17
C SER A 134 -6.97 -8.29 -1.15
N MET A 135 -6.91 -8.95 0.01
CA MET A 135 -7.45 -10.30 0.18
C MET A 135 -8.98 -10.34 0.05
N VAL A 136 -9.66 -9.34 0.63
CA VAL A 136 -11.12 -9.32 0.75
C VAL A 136 -11.83 -8.56 -0.36
N LEU A 137 -11.13 -7.66 -1.06
CA LEU A 137 -11.75 -6.83 -2.08
C LEU A 137 -12.17 -7.66 -3.32
N PRO A 138 -13.38 -7.42 -3.86
CA PRO A 138 -13.75 -7.87 -5.20
C PRO A 138 -12.83 -7.25 -6.26
N GLU A 139 -12.64 -7.94 -7.38
CA GLU A 139 -11.76 -7.51 -8.49
C GLU A 139 -12.00 -6.05 -8.92
N ARG A 140 -13.26 -5.65 -9.13
CA ARG A 140 -13.64 -4.27 -9.49
C ARG A 140 -13.18 -3.19 -8.50
N TRP A 141 -12.91 -3.56 -7.24
CA TRP A 141 -12.41 -2.65 -6.20
C TRP A 141 -10.90 -2.77 -6.00
N MET A 142 -10.29 -3.86 -6.46
CA MET A 142 -8.85 -4.10 -6.40
C MET A 142 -8.11 -3.00 -7.18
N ALA A 143 -8.48 -2.76 -8.44
CA ALA A 143 -7.88 -1.72 -9.28
C ALA A 143 -7.93 -0.32 -8.65
N LYS A 144 -9.06 0.02 -8.00
CA LYS A 144 -9.24 1.31 -7.30
C LYS A 144 -8.37 1.40 -6.06
N TRP A 145 -8.29 0.31 -5.31
CA TRP A 145 -7.45 0.20 -4.12
C TRP A 145 -5.99 0.36 -4.50
N ASP A 146 -5.52 -0.37 -5.49
CA ASP A 146 -4.14 -0.33 -5.98
C ASP A 146 -3.80 1.07 -6.52
N ALA A 147 -4.64 1.66 -7.38
CA ALA A 147 -4.42 3.01 -7.88
C ALA A 147 -4.34 4.08 -6.76
N TRP A 148 -5.00 3.83 -5.63
CA TRP A 148 -4.95 4.68 -4.46
C TRP A 148 -3.71 4.42 -3.59
N THR A 149 -3.28 3.17 -3.41
CA THR A 149 -2.02 2.86 -2.70
C THR A 149 -0.83 3.47 -3.43
N GLU A 150 -0.81 3.39 -4.77
CA GLU A 150 0.19 4.07 -5.61
C GLU A 150 0.18 5.59 -5.39
N GLN A 151 -1.01 6.19 -5.26
CA GLN A 151 -1.12 7.63 -4.98
C GLN A 151 -0.50 8.04 -3.64
N LEU A 152 -0.60 7.17 -2.62
CA LEU A 152 0.04 7.40 -1.32
C LEU A 152 1.56 7.28 -1.41
N ALA A 153 2.07 6.27 -2.13
CA ALA A 153 3.50 6.10 -2.37
C ALA A 153 4.09 7.31 -3.11
N ILE A 154 3.45 7.76 -4.20
CA ILE A 154 3.83 8.98 -4.95
C ILE A 154 3.93 10.19 -4.01
N ALA A 155 2.88 10.44 -3.21
CA ALA A 155 2.85 11.59 -2.30
C ALA A 155 4.00 11.54 -1.28
N HIS A 156 4.35 10.34 -0.80
CA HIS A 156 5.46 10.15 0.11
C HIS A 156 6.81 10.38 -0.58
N TYR A 157 7.01 9.82 -1.77
CA TYR A 157 8.23 9.99 -2.56
C TYR A 157 8.49 11.45 -2.88
N GLU A 158 7.50 12.15 -3.45
CA GLU A 158 7.62 13.55 -3.82
C GLU A 158 7.90 14.47 -2.63
N ARG A 159 7.34 14.15 -1.46
CA ARG A 159 7.67 14.89 -0.24
C ARG A 159 9.15 14.80 0.09
N VAL A 160 9.70 13.59 0.11
CA VAL A 160 11.13 13.39 0.42
C VAL A 160 11.99 14.07 -0.64
N VAL A 161 11.63 14.01 -1.92
CA VAL A 161 12.32 14.72 -3.01
C VAL A 161 12.40 16.22 -2.74
N ARG A 162 11.29 16.86 -2.33
CA ARG A 162 11.24 18.30 -2.03
C ARG A 162 12.10 18.69 -0.82
N GLN A 163 12.14 17.84 0.20
CA GLN A 163 12.73 18.19 1.49
C GLN A 163 14.14 17.62 1.71
N THR A 164 14.62 16.68 0.89
CA THR A 164 15.97 16.12 1.05
C THR A 164 17.04 17.00 0.40
N THR A 165 18.15 17.20 1.11
CA THR A 165 19.37 17.83 0.59
C THR A 165 20.35 16.82 0.01
N GLU A 166 20.12 15.51 0.21
CA GLU A 166 20.98 14.43 -0.25
C GLU A 166 20.71 14.10 -1.72
N PRO A 167 21.61 14.40 -2.68
CA PRO A 167 21.32 14.26 -4.11
C PRO A 167 20.99 12.81 -4.52
N ALA A 168 21.66 11.83 -3.92
CA ALA A 168 21.41 10.42 -4.17
C ALA A 168 20.00 9.98 -3.71
N VAL A 169 19.55 10.50 -2.55
CA VAL A 169 18.19 10.25 -2.05
C VAL A 169 17.18 10.90 -2.98
N ARG A 170 17.41 12.17 -3.36
CA ARG A 170 16.53 12.90 -4.27
C ARG A 170 16.35 12.16 -5.59
N LYS A 171 17.45 11.74 -6.23
CA LYS A 171 17.43 11.03 -7.51
C LYS A 171 16.63 9.73 -7.41
N MET A 172 16.95 8.87 -6.44
CA MET A 172 16.29 7.58 -6.30
C MET A 172 14.79 7.71 -5.97
N PHE A 173 14.42 8.62 -5.06
CA PHE A 173 13.00 8.84 -4.73
C PHE A 173 12.23 9.46 -5.90
N LEU A 174 12.88 10.24 -6.77
CA LEU A 174 12.25 10.77 -7.99
C LEU A 174 12.00 9.69 -9.03
N GLU A 175 12.96 8.78 -9.22
CA GLU A 175 12.81 7.61 -10.11
C GLU A 175 11.63 6.74 -9.65
N HIS A 176 11.59 6.38 -8.36
CA HIS A 176 10.49 5.58 -7.83
C HIS A 176 9.14 6.30 -7.97
N ALA A 177 9.07 7.61 -7.70
CA ALA A 177 7.82 8.37 -7.92
C ALA A 177 7.32 8.31 -9.38
N ALA A 178 8.21 8.19 -10.36
CA ALA A 178 7.82 8.05 -11.76
C ALA A 178 7.27 6.64 -12.06
N ASP A 179 7.88 5.61 -11.48
CA ASP A 179 7.42 4.22 -11.59
C ASP A 179 6.01 4.07 -10.96
N GLU A 180 5.80 4.60 -9.74
CA GLU A 180 4.49 4.57 -9.07
C GLU A 180 3.39 5.34 -9.84
N ARG A 181 3.76 6.45 -10.52
CA ARG A 181 2.81 7.14 -11.42
C ARG A 181 2.41 6.25 -12.59
N SER A 182 3.33 5.45 -13.11
CA SER A 182 3.09 4.51 -14.19
C SER A 182 2.19 3.36 -13.73
N HIS A 183 2.47 2.78 -12.55
CA HIS A 183 1.59 1.80 -11.89
C HIS A 183 0.18 2.34 -11.71
N ARG A 184 0.04 3.54 -11.14
CA ARG A 184 -1.26 4.18 -10.94
C ARG A 184 -2.04 4.34 -12.24
N GLN A 185 -1.37 4.75 -13.32
CA GLN A 185 -2.02 4.88 -14.63
C GLN A 185 -2.48 3.53 -15.17
N LEU A 186 -1.69 2.47 -14.99
CA LEU A 186 -2.06 1.11 -15.37
C LEU A 186 -3.30 0.63 -14.59
N PHE A 187 -3.32 0.82 -13.27
CA PHE A 187 -4.46 0.41 -12.44
C PHE A 187 -5.73 1.23 -12.72
N LYS A 188 -5.60 2.51 -13.07
CA LYS A 188 -6.75 3.30 -13.57
C LYS A 188 -7.27 2.80 -14.90
N LYS A 189 -6.40 2.37 -15.82
CA LYS A 189 -6.83 1.75 -17.07
C LYS A 189 -7.55 0.44 -16.79
N TRP A 190 -7.04 -0.39 -15.88
CA TRP A 190 -7.73 -1.60 -15.44
C TRP A 190 -9.12 -1.29 -14.85
N GLU A 191 -9.23 -0.29 -13.98
CA GLU A 191 -10.54 0.11 -13.40
C GLU A 191 -11.60 0.36 -14.49
N LEU A 192 -11.22 0.98 -15.61
CA LEU A 192 -12.15 1.24 -16.72
C LEU A 192 -12.60 -0.03 -17.44
N HIS A 193 -11.76 -1.08 -17.48
CA HIS A 193 -12.07 -2.36 -18.14
C HIS A 193 -12.85 -3.32 -17.23
N ALA A 194 -12.82 -3.11 -15.91
CA ALA A 194 -13.53 -3.93 -14.92
C ALA A 194 -14.97 -3.43 -14.62
N ARG A 195 -15.46 -2.45 -15.39
CA ARG A 195 -16.84 -1.92 -15.32
C ARG A 195 -17.75 -2.66 -16.28
#